data_AF-A0A7R9DN89-F1
#
_entry.id   AF-A0A7R9DN89-F1
#
_cell.length_a   1.000
_cell.length_b   1.000
_cell.length_c   1.000
_cell.angle_alpha   90.00
_cell.angle_beta   90.00
_cell.angle_gamma   90.00
#
_symmetry.space_group_name_H-M   'P 1'
#
loop_
_entity.id
_entity.type
_entity.pdbx_description
1 polymer ?
#
loop_
_entity_poly.entity_id
_entity_poly.type
_entity_poly.pdbx_seq_one_letter_code
_entity_poly.pdbx_strand_id
1 'polypeptide(L)'
;MEKVQGIDFKIRTIELDGKKIKLQIWDTAGQERFRTITTAYYRGAMGIMLVYDITNEKSFENIKNWIRNIEENASADVEKMLLGNKCELTEKRQV
;
A
#
# COMPACT_ATOMS: atom_id res chain seq x y z
N MET A 1 16.60 -0.06 6.12
CA MET A 1 15.19 0.36 6.24
C MET A 1 14.66 -0.16 7.56
N GLU A 2 14.24 0.72 8.47
CA GLU A 2 13.61 0.28 9.72
C GLU A 2 12.33 -0.50 9.44
N LYS A 3 12.16 -1.59 10.19
CA LYS A 3 11.05 -2.53 10.03
C LYS A 3 9.84 -1.94 10.76
N VAL A 4 8.80 -1.54 10.04
CA VAL A 4 7.55 -1.02 10.64
C VAL A 4 6.93 -2.12 11.51
N GLN A 5 6.83 -1.90 12.83
CA GLN A 5 6.22 -2.81 13.80
C GLN A 5 4.77 -2.41 14.15
N GLY A 6 4.02 -1.88 13.18
CA GLY A 6 2.66 -1.36 13.42
C GLY A 6 2.09 -0.60 12.22
N ILE A 7 1.36 0.47 12.49
CA ILE A 7 0.87 1.42 11.49
C ILE A 7 1.49 2.78 11.79
N ASP A 8 2.11 3.39 10.80
CA ASP A 8 2.55 4.79 10.86
C ASP A 8 1.54 5.68 10.13
N PHE A 9 1.34 6.88 10.65
CA PHE A 9 0.40 7.85 10.09
C PHE A 9 1.09 9.18 9.82
N LYS A 10 1.00 9.65 8.58
CA LYS A 10 1.58 10.92 8.16
C LYS A 10 0.54 11.79 7.46
N ILE A 11 0.61 13.08 7.75
CA ILE A 11 -0.16 14.10 7.05
C ILE A 11 0.80 14.97 6.27
N ARG A 12 0.51 15.19 4.99
CA ARG A 12 1.22 16.15 4.15
C ARG A 12 0.22 16.99 3.37
N THR A 13 0.35 18.30 3.43
CA THR A 13 -0.42 19.19 2.54
C THR A 13 0.43 19.53 1.32
N ILE A 14 -0.13 19.37 0.14
CA ILE A 14 0.49 19.72 -1.14
C ILE A 14 -0.40 20.72 -1.88
N GLU A 15 0.18 21.44 -2.82
CA GLU A 15 -0.56 22.27 -3.77
C GLU A 15 -0.47 21.62 -5.15
N LEU A 16 -1.62 21.37 -5.77
CA LEU A 16 -1.74 20.76 -7.09
C LEU A 16 -2.85 21.49 -7.85
N ASP A 17 -2.54 21.98 -9.05
CA ASP A 17 -3.47 22.74 -9.89
C ASP A 17 -4.15 23.92 -9.16
N GLY A 18 -3.39 24.64 -8.32
CA GLY A 18 -3.89 25.75 -7.50
C GLY A 18 -4.81 25.35 -6.34
N LYS A 19 -4.99 24.04 -6.09
CA LYS A 19 -5.76 23.50 -4.98
C LYS A 19 -4.83 22.98 -3.89
N LYS A 20 -5.14 23.31 -2.63
CA LYS A 20 -4.46 22.72 -1.47
C LYS A 20 -5.09 21.38 -1.13
N ILE A 21 -4.32 20.31 -1.22
CA ILE A 21 -4.75 18.94 -0.98
C ILE A 21 -4.06 18.43 0.29
N LYS A 22 -4.83 17.98 1.27
CA LYS A 22 -4.33 17.35 2.49
C LYS A 22 -4.28 15.83 2.31
N LEU A 23 -3.08 15.30 2.10
CA LEU A 23 -2.83 13.86 2.04
C LEU A 23 -2.71 13.30 3.46
N GLN A 24 -3.49 12.25 3.72
CA GLN A 24 -3.44 11.45 4.94
C GLN A 24 -2.99 10.06 4.53
N ILE A 25 -1.80 9.66 4.95
CA ILE A 25 -1.14 8.43 4.51
C ILE A 25 -0.98 7.53 5.72
N TRP A 26 -1.50 6.32 5.60
CA TRP A 26 -1.33 5.24 6.57
C TRP A 26 -0.35 4.23 5.97
N ASP A 27 0.85 4.11 6.56
CA ASP A 27 1.83 3.09 6.21
C ASP A 27 1.67 1.91 7.16
N THR A 28 1.28 0.75 6.62
CA THR A 28 0.94 -0.42 7.43
C THR A 28 2.06 -1.47 7.35
N ALA A 29 2.39 -2.11 8.46
CA ALA A 29 3.27 -3.26 8.45
C ALA A 29 2.69 -4.39 7.58
N GLY A 30 3.40 -4.76 6.51
CA GLY A 30 3.02 -5.85 5.59
C GLY A 30 3.17 -7.27 6.17
N GLN A 31 3.36 -7.42 7.48
CA GLN A 31 3.42 -8.74 8.12
C GLN A 31 2.02 -9.28 8.39
N GLU A 32 1.83 -10.58 8.16
CA GLU A 32 0.53 -11.26 8.33
C GLU A 32 -0.09 -11.07 9.73
N ARG A 33 0.74 -10.89 10.76
CA ARG A 33 0.31 -10.67 12.15
C ARG A 33 -0.50 -9.39 12.36
N PHE A 34 -0.49 -8.46 11.39
CA PHE A 34 -1.20 -7.18 11.48
C PHE A 34 -2.40 -7.07 10.52
N ARG A 35 -2.76 -8.15 9.80
CA ARG A 35 -3.87 -8.17 8.82
C ARG A 35 -5.21 -7.69 9.38
N THR A 36 -5.53 -8.04 10.64
CA THR A 36 -6.79 -7.62 11.29
C THR A 36 -6.85 -6.12 11.52
N ILE A 37 -5.70 -5.46 11.69
CA ILE A 37 -5.64 -4.01 11.91
C ILE A 37 -5.91 -3.28 10.59
N THR A 38 -5.48 -3.84 9.45
CA THR A 38 -5.57 -3.23 8.12
C THR A 38 -7.01 -3.02 7.63
N THR A 39 -7.96 -3.90 8.00
CA THR A 39 -9.34 -3.86 7.51
C THR A 39 -10.08 -2.57 7.88
N ALA A 40 -9.81 -1.99 9.06
CA ALA A 40 -10.43 -0.74 9.49
C ALA A 40 -10.03 0.46 8.62
N TYR A 41 -8.85 0.42 7.99
CA TYR A 41 -8.30 1.51 7.19
C TYR A 41 -8.81 1.49 5.75
N TYR A 42 -9.33 0.36 5.27
CA TYR A 42 -9.88 0.25 3.92
C TYR A 42 -11.18 1.03 3.73
N ARG A 43 -12.03 1.13 4.76
CA ARG A 43 -13.39 1.70 4.65
C ARG A 43 -13.40 3.21 4.37
N GLY A 44 -12.35 3.94 4.76
CA GLY A 44 -12.24 5.39 4.58
C GLY A 44 -11.17 5.82 3.57
N ALA A 45 -10.50 4.86 2.93
CA ALA A 45 -9.44 5.16 1.99
C ALA A 45 -10.03 5.62 0.64
N MET A 46 -9.49 6.71 0.10
CA MET A 46 -9.77 7.12 -1.29
C MET A 46 -8.94 6.30 -2.29
N GLY A 47 -7.76 5.85 -1.86
CA GLY A 47 -6.90 5.01 -2.67
C GLY A 47 -6.01 4.12 -1.81
N ILE A 48 -5.63 2.98 -2.36
CA ILE A 48 -4.79 1.97 -1.73
C ILE A 48 -3.63 1.66 -2.67
N MET A 49 -2.42 1.77 -2.15
CA MET A 49 -1.18 1.41 -2.84
C MET A 49 -0.68 0.06 -2.33
N LEU A 50 -0.65 -0.92 -3.24
CA LEU A 50 -0.08 -2.24 -3.03
C LEU A 50 1.35 -2.24 -3.55
N VAL A 51 2.32 -2.51 -2.69
CA VAL A 51 3.75 -2.42 -3.05
C VAL A 51 4.39 -3.79 -2.94
N TYR A 52 5.07 -4.22 -4.00
CA TYR A 52 5.89 -5.44 -4.02
C TYR A 52 7.34 -5.11 -4.36
N ASP A 53 8.25 -6.06 -4.13
CA ASP A 53 9.66 -5.94 -4.46
C ASP A 53 9.93 -6.68 -5.78
N ILE A 54 10.43 -5.98 -6.80
CA ILE A 54 10.65 -6.56 -8.14
C ILE A 54 11.67 -7.70 -8.15
N THR A 55 12.49 -7.80 -7.11
CA THR A 55 13.52 -8.83 -6.95
C THR A 55 13.04 -10.04 -6.14
N ASN A 56 11.75 -10.06 -5.74
CA ASN A 56 11.17 -11.10 -4.90
C ASN A 56 9.76 -11.48 -5.40
N GLU A 57 9.68 -12.53 -6.21
CA GLU A 57 8.42 -13.05 -6.76
C GLU A 57 7.36 -13.35 -5.68
N LYS A 58 7.76 -13.92 -4.53
CA LYS A 58 6.83 -14.21 -3.42
C LYS A 58 6.14 -12.95 -2.90
N SER A 59 6.81 -11.80 -2.95
CA SER A 59 6.21 -10.53 -2.54
C SER A 59 5.08 -10.11 -3.48
N PHE A 60 5.23 -10.38 -4.79
CA PHE A 60 4.19 -10.15 -5.79
C PHE A 60 3.05 -11.15 -5.67
N GLU A 61 3.33 -12.44 -5.46
CA GLU A 61 2.29 -13.45 -5.22
C GLU A 61 1.40 -13.09 -4.03
N ASN A 62 2.00 -12.59 -2.95
CA ASN A 62 1.28 -12.14 -1.76
C ASN A 62 0.29 -11.00 -2.05
N ILE A 63 0.50 -10.18 -3.09
CA ILE A 63 -0.43 -9.10 -3.49
C ILE A 63 -1.83 -9.64 -3.80
N LYS A 64 -1.94 -10.85 -4.38
CA LYS A 64 -3.24 -11.45 -4.72
C LYS A 64 -4.16 -11.58 -3.49
N ASN A 65 -3.58 -11.98 -2.35
CA ASN A 65 -4.30 -12.08 -1.09
C ASN A 65 -4.74 -10.69 -0.58
N TRP A 66 -3.92 -9.67 -0.78
CA TRP A 66 -4.27 -8.29 -0.38
C TRP A 66 -5.38 -7.70 -1.25
N ILE A 67 -5.34 -7.92 -2.57
CA ILE A 67 -6.41 -7.49 -3.49
C ILE A 67 -7.75 -8.09 -3.07
N ARG A 68 -7.80 -9.40 -2.82
CA ARG A 68 -9.03 -10.06 -2.37
C ARG A 68 -9.57 -9.46 -1.07
N ASN A 69 -8.70 -9.21 -0.09
CA ASN A 69 -9.12 -8.56 1.16
C ASN A 69 -9.66 -7.14 0.94
N ILE A 70 -9.08 -6.38 0.00
CA ILE A 70 -9.56 -5.04 -0.35
C ILE A 70 -10.93 -5.14 -1.02
N GLU A 71 -11.12 -6.06 -1.96
CA GLU A 71 -12.41 -6.28 -2.63
C GLU A 71 -13.51 -6.69 -1.65
N GLU A 72 -13.18 -7.45 -0.60
CA GLU A 72 -14.13 -7.89 0.43
C GLU A 72 -14.48 -6.79 1.46
N ASN A 73 -13.62 -5.80 1.69
CA ASN A 73 -13.73 -4.91 2.85
C ASN A 73 -13.66 -3.39 2.57
N ALA A 74 -13.18 -2.98 1.39
CA ALA A 74 -13.07 -1.58 1.01
C ALA A 74 -14.34 -1.10 0.30
N SER A 75 -14.46 0.22 0.14
CA SER A 75 -15.52 0.80 -0.69
C SER A 75 -15.30 0.47 -2.16
N ALA A 76 -16.39 0.34 -2.94
CA ALA A 76 -16.33 -0.04 -4.35
C ALA A 76 -15.59 1.00 -5.23
N ASP A 77 -15.62 2.27 -4.82
CA ASP A 77 -14.97 3.41 -5.47
C ASP A 77 -13.51 3.62 -5.03
N VAL A 78 -12.95 2.76 -4.17
CA VAL A 78 -11.55 2.88 -3.77
C VAL A 78 -10.63 2.64 -4.96
N GLU A 79 -9.71 3.57 -5.19
CA GLU A 79 -8.73 3.41 -6.25
C GLU A 79 -7.54 2.56 -5.83
N LYS A 80 -7.12 1.66 -6.73
CA LYS A 80 -6.12 0.63 -6.40
C LYS A 80 -4.92 0.82 -7.31
N MET A 81 -3.74 0.94 -6.72
CA MET A 81 -2.48 1.09 -7.45
C MET A 81 -1.53 -0.04 -7.06
N LEU A 82 -0.95 -0.71 -8.05
CA LEU A 82 0.09 -1.72 -7.85
C LEU A 82 1.44 -1.13 -8.21
N LEU A 83 2.40 -1.21 -7.29
CA LEU A 83 3.71 -0.57 -7.41
C LEU A 83 4.82 -1.60 -7.21
N GLY A 84 5.66 -1.74 -8.23
CA GLY A 84 6.93 -2.46 -8.12
C GLY A 84 7.99 -1.55 -7.52
N ASN A 85 8.51 -1.91 -6.35
CA ASN A 85 9.58 -1.20 -5.66
C ASN A 85 10.94 -1.85 -5.95
N LYS A 86 12.02 -1.11 -5.68
CA LYS A 86 13.43 -1.49 -5.92
C LYS A 86 13.82 -1.55 -7.39
N CYS A 87 13.25 -0.65 -8.21
CA CYS A 87 13.52 -0.59 -9.65
C CYS A 87 14.99 -0.37 -10.01
N GLU A 88 15.79 0.20 -9.09
CA GLU A 88 17.24 0.31 -9.23
C GLU A 88 17.96 -1.05 -9.37
N LEU A 89 17.34 -2.15 -8.91
CA LEU A 89 17.90 -3.51 -8.97
C LEU A 89 17.44 -4.27 -10.22
N THR A 90 17.40 -3.60 -11.38
CA THR A 90 16.86 -4.17 -12.63
C THR A 90 17.51 -5.49 -13.03
N GLU A 91 18.81 -5.68 -12.80
CA GLU A 91 19.53 -6.93 -13.12
C GLU A 91 19.08 -8.14 -12.28
N LYS A 92 18.45 -7.89 -11.12
CA LYS A 92 17.94 -8.93 -10.21
C LYS A 92 16.42 -9.06 -10.30
N ARG A 93 15.81 -8.46 -11.31
CA ARG A 93 14.36 -8.46 -11.48
C ARG A 93 13.85 -9.88 -11.74
N GLN A 94 12.85 -10.27 -10.97
CA GLN A 94 12.13 -11.54 -11.11
C GLN A 94 10.71 -11.34 -11.67
N VAL A 95 10.10 -10.17 -11.40
CA VAL A 95 8.72 -9.79 -11.77
C VAL A 95 8.65 -8.32 -12.18
#